data_AF-A0AAU9WSA2-F1
#
_entry.id   AF-A0AAU9WSA2-F1
#
_cell.length_a   1.000
_cell.length_b   1.000
_cell.length_c   1.000
_cell.angle_alpha   90.00
_cell.angle_beta   90.00
_cell.angle_gamma   90.00
#
_symmetry.space_group_name_H-M   'P 1'
#
loop_
_entity.id
_entity.type
_entity.pdbx_description
1 polymer ?
#
loop_
_entity_poly.entity_id
_entity_poly.type
_entity_poly.pdbx_seq_one_letter_code
_entity_poly.pdbx_strand_id
1 'polypeptide(L)'
;MGFDVSPTTSNSTVSPTTVTTVLAEKQYDLNVCLFHPVKLELFQADSNKEWYVKCPFSRECGVFSSRNLQNAYMGMLNRKVHNTYRNLKGTVMCECNNQASLRVSESSLNPGRPFLVAETEVDVDSFNGQM
;
A
#
# COMPACT_ATOMS: atom_id res chain seq x y z
N MET A 1 25.46 7.03 -68.50
CA MET A 1 25.37 6.13 -67.34
C MET A 1 26.20 6.76 -66.23
N GLY A 2 25.56 7.49 -65.33
CA GLY A 2 26.22 8.22 -64.26
C GLY A 2 25.38 8.08 -62.99
N PHE A 3 26.00 7.58 -61.93
CA PHE A 3 25.42 7.50 -60.60
C PHE A 3 26.47 7.97 -59.61
N ASP A 4 26.37 9.24 -59.21
CA ASP A 4 26.90 9.72 -57.93
C ASP A 4 25.93 9.29 -56.84
N VAL A 5 26.44 8.62 -55.80
CA VAL A 5 25.65 8.31 -54.60
C VAL A 5 26.48 8.71 -53.38
N SER A 6 26.25 9.93 -52.91
CA SER A 6 26.65 10.35 -51.56
C SER A 6 25.67 9.78 -50.53
N PRO A 7 26.12 9.26 -49.38
CA PRO A 7 25.22 8.81 -48.33
C PRO A 7 24.74 10.01 -47.49
N THR A 8 23.44 10.26 -47.49
CA THR A 8 22.78 11.17 -46.54
C THR A 8 22.42 10.39 -45.28
N THR A 9 23.26 10.43 -44.25
CA THR A 9 22.89 10.00 -42.89
C THR A 9 22.03 11.08 -42.24
N SER A 10 20.72 10.93 -42.34
CA SER A 10 19.75 11.68 -41.54
C SER A 10 19.72 11.11 -40.12
N ASN A 11 20.51 11.72 -39.23
CA ASN A 11 20.36 11.53 -37.79
C ASN A 11 19.00 12.10 -37.36
N SER A 12 17.97 11.25 -37.40
CA SER A 12 16.70 11.52 -36.74
C SER A 12 16.92 11.38 -35.25
N THR A 13 17.25 12.50 -34.60
CA THR A 13 17.20 12.65 -33.15
C THR A 13 15.74 12.49 -32.71
N VAL A 14 15.33 11.25 -32.46
CA VAL A 14 14.12 10.98 -31.69
C VAL A 14 14.46 11.30 -30.26
N SER A 15 14.24 12.56 -29.87
CA SER A 15 14.22 12.95 -28.47
C SER A 15 13.25 12.02 -27.74
N PRO A 16 13.64 11.36 -26.64
CA PRO A 16 12.68 10.65 -25.83
C PRO A 16 11.69 11.71 -25.35
N THR A 17 10.47 11.66 -25.89
CA THR A 17 9.35 12.39 -25.32
C THR A 17 9.19 11.81 -23.93
N THR A 18 9.78 12.48 -22.95
CA THR A 18 9.45 12.31 -21.55
C THR A 18 7.94 12.51 -21.50
N VAL A 19 7.21 11.40 -21.42
CA VAL A 19 5.80 11.42 -21.06
C VAL A 19 5.80 11.87 -19.61
N THR A 20 5.87 13.19 -19.42
CA THR A 20 5.49 13.81 -18.17
C THR A 20 4.00 13.59 -18.11
N THR A 21 3.60 12.40 -17.63
CA THR A 21 2.30 12.18 -17.04
C THR A 21 2.21 13.19 -15.89
N VAL A 22 1.76 14.39 -16.21
CA VAL A 22 1.14 15.30 -15.25
C VAL A 22 -0.19 14.64 -14.92
N LEU A 23 -0.14 13.51 -14.21
CA LEU A 23 -1.29 13.05 -13.45
C LEU A 23 -1.56 14.21 -12.52
N ALA A 24 -2.63 14.95 -12.78
CA ALA A 24 -3.14 15.95 -11.87
C ALA A 24 -3.10 15.33 -10.48
N GLU A 25 -2.15 15.77 -9.65
CA GLU A 25 -1.95 15.19 -8.34
C GLU A 25 -3.21 15.55 -7.57
N LYS A 26 -4.14 14.59 -7.43
CA LYS A 26 -5.24 14.73 -6.49
C LYS A 26 -4.61 15.17 -5.18
N GLN A 27 -4.97 16.36 -4.74
CA GLN A 27 -4.39 16.94 -3.53
C GLN A 27 -5.03 16.23 -2.35
N TYR A 28 -4.35 15.19 -1.85
CA TYR A 28 -4.81 14.42 -0.71
C TYR A 28 -4.40 15.11 0.58
N ASP A 29 -5.29 15.18 1.57
CA ASP A 29 -4.91 15.58 2.92
C ASP A 29 -4.13 14.44 3.59
N LEU A 30 -2.82 14.63 3.74
CA LEU A 30 -1.90 13.65 4.31
C LEU A 30 -2.05 13.48 5.82
N ASN A 31 -2.92 14.28 6.47
CA ASN A 31 -3.27 14.15 7.88
C ASN A 31 -4.55 13.33 8.08
N VAL A 32 -5.18 12.86 7.01
CA VAL A 32 -6.37 12.00 7.06
C VAL A 32 -5.97 10.57 6.71
N CYS A 33 -6.51 9.61 7.45
CA CYS A 33 -6.29 8.20 7.14
C CYS A 33 -6.88 7.87 5.76
N LEU A 34 -6.16 7.06 4.98
CA LEU A 34 -6.59 6.67 3.64
C LEU A 34 -7.85 5.78 3.64
N PHE A 35 -8.02 4.96 4.68
CA PHE A 35 -9.07 3.95 4.78
C PHE A 35 -10.24 4.41 5.67
N HIS A 36 -9.99 5.35 6.56
CA HIS A 36 -10.97 5.89 7.49
C HIS A 36 -10.98 7.41 7.34
N PRO A 37 -12.14 8.07 7.13
CA PRO A 37 -12.21 9.52 6.98
C PRO A 37 -12.04 10.24 8.33
N VAL A 38 -10.94 9.98 9.02
CA VAL A 38 -10.56 10.54 10.32
C VAL A 38 -9.14 11.06 10.30
N LYS A 39 -8.87 12.06 11.13
CA LYS A 39 -7.52 12.62 11.29
C LYS A 39 -6.61 11.59 11.96
N LEU A 40 -5.36 11.57 11.53
CA LEU A 40 -4.31 10.78 12.18
C LEU A 40 -4.00 11.37 13.56
N GLU A 41 -3.84 10.49 14.53
CA GLU A 41 -3.43 10.82 15.88
C GLU A 41 -1.92 10.92 15.96
N LEU A 42 -1.43 12.02 16.51
CA LEU A 42 -0.04 12.20 16.87
C LEU A 42 0.17 11.69 18.30
N PHE A 43 1.18 10.84 18.49
CA PHE A 43 1.55 10.37 19.83
C PHE A 43 3.06 10.21 19.93
N GLN A 44 3.58 10.25 21.15
CA GLN A 44 4.98 9.97 21.44
C GLN A 44 5.10 8.52 21.92
N ALA A 45 6.01 7.74 21.33
CA ALA A 45 6.22 6.37 21.75
C ALA A 45 7.04 6.33 23.05
N ASP A 46 6.60 5.54 24.02
CA ASP A 46 7.28 5.45 25.32
C ASP A 46 8.67 4.81 25.22
N SER A 47 8.86 3.92 24.25
CA SER A 47 10.06 3.10 24.06
C SER A 47 11.28 3.91 23.60
N ASN A 48 11.09 4.88 22.70
CA ASN A 48 12.18 5.65 22.09
C ASN A 48 11.98 7.16 22.14
N LYS A 49 10.87 7.62 22.71
CA LYS A 49 10.50 9.04 22.83
C LYS A 49 10.37 9.78 21.50
N GLU A 50 10.25 9.06 20.38
CA GLU A 50 9.99 9.65 19.09
C GLU A 50 8.49 9.87 18.84
N TRP A 51 8.17 10.77 17.91
CA TRP A 51 6.81 11.11 17.52
C TRP A 51 6.33 10.28 16.33
N TYR A 52 5.13 9.74 16.45
CA TYR A 52 4.49 8.88 15.45
C TYR A 52 3.07 9.35 15.18
N VAL A 53 2.58 8.98 14.00
CA VAL A 53 1.19 9.16 13.61
C VAL A 53 0.54 7.81 13.34
N LYS A 54 -0.72 7.66 13.77
CA LYS A 54 -1.51 6.45 13.52
C LYS A 54 -2.97 6.78 13.23
N CYS A 55 -3.69 5.86 12.62
CA CYS A 55 -5.15 5.93 12.62
C CYS A 55 -5.69 5.68 14.05
N PRO A 56 -6.68 6.44 14.53
CA PRO A 56 -7.39 6.14 15.78
C PRO A 56 -7.89 4.70 15.87
N PHE A 57 -8.39 4.17 14.75
CA PHE A 57 -8.85 2.78 14.60
C PHE A 57 -7.69 1.79 14.40
N SER A 58 -6.48 2.10 14.87
CA SER A 58 -5.23 1.36 14.63
C SER A 58 -5.28 -0.16 14.80
N ARG A 59 -6.20 -0.71 15.59
CA ARG A 59 -6.39 -2.17 15.71
C ARG A 59 -6.85 -2.82 14.40
N GLU A 60 -7.62 -2.09 13.61
CA GLU A 60 -8.18 -2.53 12.32
C GLU A 60 -7.52 -1.81 11.14
N CYS A 61 -6.80 -0.72 11.41
CA CYS A 61 -6.16 0.11 10.41
C CYS A 61 -4.63 0.07 10.49
N GLY A 62 -3.98 -0.49 9.46
CA GLY A 62 -2.52 -0.54 9.36
C GLY A 62 -1.81 0.78 9.05
N VAL A 63 -2.50 1.93 9.09
CA VAL A 63 -1.87 3.24 8.84
C VAL A 63 -1.11 3.69 10.09
N PHE A 64 0.21 3.65 9.97
CA PHE A 64 1.16 4.00 11.02
C PHE A 64 2.45 4.53 10.38
N SER A 65 2.99 5.64 10.89
CA SER A 65 4.26 6.19 10.40
C SER A 65 4.95 7.04 11.45
N SER A 66 6.28 7.18 11.36
CA SER A 66 7.00 8.23 12.06
C SER A 66 6.51 9.60 11.58
N ARG A 67 6.42 10.59 12.49
CA ARG A 67 6.00 11.95 12.14
C ARG A 67 6.88 12.56 11.04
N ASN A 68 8.18 12.28 11.06
CA ASN A 68 9.13 12.80 10.07
C ASN A 68 8.93 12.20 8.67
N LEU A 69 8.37 10.99 8.59
CA LEU A 69 8.14 10.28 7.33
C LEU A 69 6.67 10.30 6.89
N GLN A 70 5.79 10.94 7.66
CA GLN A 70 4.35 10.96 7.41
C GLN A 70 4.03 11.40 5.97
N ASN A 71 4.57 12.52 5.51
CA ASN A 71 4.24 13.06 4.19
C ASN A 71 4.65 12.11 3.05
N ALA A 72 5.85 11.55 3.13
CA ALA A 72 6.35 10.60 2.13
C ALA A 72 5.55 9.30 2.15
N TYR A 73 5.29 8.74 3.33
CA TYR A 73 4.52 7.53 3.52
C TYR A 73 3.06 7.69 3.03
N MET A 74 2.37 8.72 3.51
CA MET A 74 0.97 9.00 3.15
C MET A 74 0.84 9.38 1.68
N GLY A 75 1.81 10.13 1.14
CA GLY A 75 1.86 10.45 -0.29
C GLY A 75 2.00 9.19 -1.15
N MET A 76 2.87 8.26 -0.75
CA MET A 76 3.02 6.99 -1.45
C MET A 76 1.75 6.14 -1.38
N LEU A 77 1.14 6.00 -0.19
CA LEU A 77 -0.13 5.29 -0.03
C LEU A 77 -1.22 5.90 -0.91
N ASN A 78 -1.38 7.21 -0.88
CA ASN A 78 -2.36 7.94 -1.69
C ASN A 78 -2.10 7.91 -3.20
N ARG A 79 -0.91 7.49 -3.66
CA ARG A 79 -0.62 7.31 -5.09
C ARG A 79 -0.74 5.86 -5.53
N LYS A 80 -0.31 4.92 -4.69
CA LYS A 80 -0.17 3.50 -5.05
C LYS A 80 -1.37 2.65 -4.69
N VAL A 81 -2.12 3.00 -3.64
CA VAL A 81 -3.29 2.20 -3.25
C VAL A 81 -4.41 2.45 -4.25
N HIS A 82 -4.81 1.36 -4.92
CA HIS A 82 -5.90 1.37 -5.89
C HIS A 82 -7.22 1.79 -5.25
N ASN A 83 -8.08 2.50 -5.98
CA ASN A 83 -9.36 3.01 -5.45
C ASN A 83 -10.26 1.90 -4.90
N THR A 84 -10.23 0.69 -5.48
CA THR A 84 -10.97 -0.46 -4.97
C THR A 84 -10.65 -0.73 -3.49
N TYR A 85 -9.37 -0.70 -3.11
CA TYR A 85 -8.95 -0.89 -1.72
C TYR A 85 -9.31 0.29 -0.80
N ARG A 86 -9.44 1.50 -1.35
CA ARG A 86 -9.90 2.67 -0.57
C ARG A 86 -11.39 2.63 -0.28
N ASN A 87 -12.16 2.07 -1.20
CA ASN A 87 -13.61 2.00 -1.15
C ASN A 87 -14.12 0.68 -0.56
N LEU A 88 -13.20 -0.24 -0.24
CA LEU A 88 -13.49 -1.45 0.52
C LEU A 88 -13.93 -1.05 1.94
N LYS A 89 -15.23 -0.79 2.07
CA LYS A 89 -15.91 -0.69 3.36
C LYS A 89 -16.07 -2.10 3.90
N GLY A 90 -15.07 -2.57 4.61
CA GLY A 90 -15.06 -3.90 5.18
C GLY A 90 -14.36 -4.91 4.29
N THR A 91 -13.64 -5.78 4.99
CA THR A 91 -13.23 -7.10 4.54
C THR A 91 -12.21 -7.13 3.39
N VAL A 92 -10.92 -7.16 3.77
CA VAL A 92 -9.85 -7.54 2.82
C VAL A 92 -10.11 -8.99 2.39
N MET A 93 -10.12 -9.27 1.09
CA MET A 93 -10.31 -10.63 0.58
C MET A 93 -8.95 -11.21 0.16
N CYS A 94 -8.71 -12.49 0.44
CA CYS A 94 -7.55 -13.21 -0.08
C CYS A 94 -7.80 -13.68 -1.52
N GLU A 95 -6.76 -14.19 -2.19
CA GLU A 95 -6.87 -14.74 -3.56
C GLU A 95 -7.81 -15.96 -3.64
N CYS A 96 -8.00 -16.67 -2.53
CA CYS A 96 -8.98 -17.76 -2.43
C CYS A 96 -10.43 -17.26 -2.26
N ASN A 97 -10.66 -15.95 -2.40
CA ASN A 97 -11.96 -15.29 -2.24
C ASN A 97 -12.59 -15.48 -0.85
N ASN A 98 -11.76 -15.68 0.17
CA ASN A 98 -12.15 -15.67 1.57
C ASN A 98 -11.84 -14.32 2.21
N GLN A 99 -12.58 -13.96 3.24
CA GLN A 99 -12.24 -12.83 4.10
C GLN A 99 -10.86 -13.02 4.71
N ALA A 100 -10.09 -11.94 4.86
CA ALA A 100 -8.78 -11.94 5.49
C ALA A 100 -8.81 -11.08 6.76
N SER A 101 -8.30 -11.65 7.86
CA SER A 101 -8.13 -10.96 9.13
C SER A 101 -6.70 -10.46 9.30
N LEU A 102 -6.56 -9.28 9.92
CA LEU A 102 -5.27 -8.75 10.35
C LEU A 102 -4.87 -9.43 11.66
N ARG A 103 -3.70 -10.06 11.68
CA ARG A 103 -3.12 -10.75 12.84
C ARG A 103 -1.74 -10.19 13.14
N VAL A 104 -1.27 -10.44 14.35
CA VAL A 104 0.07 -10.04 14.81
C VAL A 104 0.91 -11.29 15.00
N SER A 105 2.14 -11.27 14.50
CA SER A 105 3.07 -12.40 14.61
C SER A 105 3.62 -12.52 16.03
N GLU A 106 3.46 -13.71 16.61
CA GLU A 106 4.08 -14.14 17.87
C GLU A 106 5.43 -14.85 17.66
N SER A 107 5.92 -14.92 16.42
CA SER A 107 7.18 -15.60 16.14
C SER A 107 8.36 -14.83 16.73
N SER A 108 9.36 -15.55 17.26
CA SER A 108 10.60 -14.95 17.78
C SER A 108 11.42 -14.23 16.70
N LEU A 109 11.23 -14.61 15.43
CA LEU A 109 11.89 -14.00 14.27
C LEU A 109 11.24 -12.67 13.85
N ASN A 110 9.93 -12.50 14.07
CA ASN A 110 9.19 -11.30 13.69
C ASN A 110 8.12 -10.94 14.74
N PRO A 111 8.49 -10.66 16.00
CA PRO A 111 7.51 -10.39 17.05
C PRO A 111 6.79 -9.06 16.78
N GLY A 112 5.47 -9.05 16.93
CA GLY A 112 4.66 -7.83 16.77
C GLY A 112 4.38 -7.43 15.32
N ARG A 113 4.89 -8.15 14.32
CA ARG A 113 4.70 -7.80 12.91
C ARG A 113 3.26 -8.12 12.44
N PRO A 114 2.49 -7.14 11.94
CA PRO A 114 1.16 -7.39 11.41
C PRO A 114 1.22 -8.17 10.07
N PHE A 115 0.31 -9.11 9.88
CA PHE A 115 0.13 -9.87 8.65
C PHE A 115 -1.35 -10.18 8.41
N LEU A 116 -1.73 -10.44 7.15
CA LEU A 116 -3.09 -10.84 6.79
C LEU A 116 -3.15 -12.36 6.68
N VAL A 117 -4.20 -12.97 7.22
CA VAL A 117 -4.48 -14.40 7.09
C VAL A 117 -5.90 -14.61 6.59
N ALA A 118 -6.08 -15.56 5.67
CA ALA A 118 -7.42 -15.94 5.22
C ALA A 118 -8.20 -16.56 6.40
N GLU A 119 -9.40 -16.06 6.65
CA GLU A 119 -10.43 -16.73 7.44
C GLU A 119 -10.95 -17.86 6.57
N THR A 120 -10.36 -19.05 6.74
CA THR A 120 -10.96 -20.26 6.19
C THR A 120 -12.03 -20.70 7.19
N GLU A 121 -13.28 -20.81 6.74
CA GLU A 121 -14.28 -21.58 7.47
C GLU A 121 -13.76 -23.03 7.46
N VAL A 122 -13.14 -23.45 8.56
CA VAL A 122 -12.86 -24.85 8.78
C VAL A 122 -14.19 -25.46 9.18
N ASP A 123 -14.84 -26.21 8.28
CA ASP A 123 -15.94 -27.08 8.64
C ASP A 123 -15.44 -28.02 9.75
N VAL A 124 -15.89 -27.78 10.98
CA VAL A 124 -15.47 -28.53 12.17
C VAL A 124 -15.91 -30.00 12.10
N ASP A 125 -16.74 -30.35 11.11
CA ASP A 125 -17.29 -31.69 10.93
C ASP A 125 -16.43 -32.66 10.08
N SER A 126 -15.30 -32.23 9.49
CA SER A 126 -14.43 -33.15 8.71
C SER A 126 -13.34 -33.88 9.51
N PHE A 127 -13.21 -33.66 10.83
CA PHE A 127 -12.20 -34.34 11.66
C PHE A 127 -12.74 -35.49 12.53
N ASN A 128 -14.00 -35.91 12.33
CA ASN A 128 -14.54 -37.15 12.90
C ASN A 128 -14.62 -38.23 11.81
N GLY A 129 -13.47 -38.79 11.45
CA GLY A 129 -13.48 -39.98 10.60
C GLY A 129 -12.19 -40.26 9.89
N GLN A 130 -11.17 -40.72 10.62
CA GLN A 130 -10.45 -41.94 10.26
C GLN A 130 -9.60 -42.42 11.44
N MET A 131 -9.72 -43.73 11.67
CA MET A 131 -9.14 -44.56 12.73
C MET A 131 -7.63 -44.43 12.88
#